data_AF-A0A962UX03-F1
#
_entry.id   AF-A0A962UX03-F1
#
_cell.length_a   1.000
_cell.length_b   1.000
_cell.length_c   1.000
_cell.angle_alpha   90.00
_cell.angle_beta   90.00
_cell.angle_gamma   90.00
#
_symmetry.space_group_name_H-M   'P 1'
#
loop_
_entity.id
_entity.type
_entity.pdbx_description
1 polymer ?
#
loop_
_entity_poly.entity_id
_entity_poly.type
_entity_poly.pdbx_seq_one_letter_code
_entity_poly.pdbx_strand_id
1 'polypeptide(L)'
;MQPGFFDDEDRLAKLEKLGDPLPRLDSIVDWRAFRPLLKVIHQKQRKSNAGRKPHDVTLMFKMLVLQALYNLSDDQTEFQVRDRLSFQRFLGLSPEDTVPDAKTLWLFREQLARH
;
A
#
# COMPACT_ATOMS: atom_id res chain seq x y z
N MET A 1 -5.55 29.80 4.02
CA MET A 1 -6.89 29.22 4.24
C MET A 1 -6.68 27.87 4.90
N GLN A 2 -7.44 27.56 5.96
CA GLN A 2 -7.47 26.19 6.48
C GLN A 2 -8.37 25.36 5.57
N PRO A 3 -7.95 24.15 5.16
CA PRO A 3 -8.86 23.24 4.46
C PRO A 3 -10.07 22.91 5.34
N GLY A 4 -11.23 22.79 4.72
CA GLY A 4 -12.46 22.35 5.35
C GLY A 4 -12.35 20.90 5.84
N PHE A 5 -13.17 20.56 6.84
CA PHE A 5 -13.12 19.27 7.51
C PHE A 5 -13.35 18.06 6.57
N PHE A 6 -14.07 18.26 5.46
CA PHE A 6 -14.43 17.21 4.50
C PHE A 6 -13.73 17.34 3.14
N ASP A 7 -12.77 18.26 2.99
CA ASP A 7 -12.17 18.58 1.67
C ASP A 7 -11.52 17.37 0.99
N ASP A 8 -10.87 16.51 1.78
CA ASP A 8 -10.20 15.30 1.28
C ASP A 8 -11.20 14.22 0.84
N GLU A 9 -12.28 14.04 1.60
CA GLU A 9 -13.37 13.12 1.25
C GLU A 9 -14.07 13.58 -0.04
N ASP A 10 -14.36 14.88 -0.16
CA ASP A 10 -14.96 15.47 -1.34
C ASP A 10 -14.06 15.33 -2.57
N ARG A 11 -12.74 15.52 -2.40
CA ARG A 11 -11.75 15.32 -3.46
C ARG A 11 -11.72 13.87 -3.92
N LEU A 12 -11.72 12.93 -2.98
CA LEU A 12 -11.72 11.49 -3.27
C LEU A 12 -13.01 11.06 -3.97
N ALA A 13 -14.18 11.50 -3.49
CA ALA A 13 -15.48 11.23 -4.10
C ALA A 13 -15.57 11.78 -5.54
N LYS A 14 -14.97 12.95 -5.81
CA LYS A 14 -14.84 13.47 -7.19
C LYS A 14 -13.95 12.56 -8.05
N LEU A 15 -12.83 12.07 -7.54
CA LEU A 15 -11.96 11.14 -8.28
C LEU A 15 -12.67 9.82 -8.61
N GLU A 16 -13.51 9.29 -7.72
CA GLU A 16 -14.33 8.11 -8.02
C GLU A 16 -15.28 8.35 -9.18
N LYS A 17 -15.96 9.51 -9.20
CA LYS A 17 -16.86 9.90 -10.31
C LYS A 17 -16.11 10.08 -11.62
N LEU A 18 -14.82 10.45 -11.57
CA LEU A 18 -13.95 10.58 -12.74
C LEU A 18 -13.35 9.23 -13.19
N GLY A 19 -13.64 8.13 -12.48
CA GLY A 19 -13.24 6.78 -12.87
C GLY A 19 -12.00 6.25 -12.18
N ASP A 20 -11.68 6.70 -10.96
CA ASP A 20 -10.67 6.03 -10.11
C ASP A 20 -11.03 4.54 -9.94
N PRO A 21 -10.23 3.59 -10.46
CA PRO A 21 -10.55 2.18 -10.40
C PRO A 21 -10.27 1.55 -9.02
N LEU A 22 -9.49 2.23 -8.16
CA LEU A 22 -8.98 1.65 -6.93
C LEU A 22 -10.06 1.29 -5.91
N PRO A 23 -11.11 2.10 -5.66
CA PRO A 23 -12.21 1.72 -4.76
C PRO A 23 -12.97 0.48 -5.23
N ARG A 24 -13.16 0.37 -6.54
CA ARG A 24 -13.80 -0.82 -7.12
C ARG A 24 -12.92 -2.05 -6.96
N LEU A 25 -11.62 -1.92 -7.25
CA LEU A 25 -10.65 -2.99 -7.02
C LEU A 25 -10.61 -3.42 -5.55
N ASP A 26 -10.64 -2.46 -4.63
CA ASP A 26 -10.58 -2.72 -3.21
C ASP A 26 -11.80 -3.47 -2.67
N SER A 27 -12.98 -3.20 -3.24
CA SER A 27 -14.24 -3.84 -2.82
C SER A 27 -14.45 -5.25 -3.39
N ILE A 28 -13.85 -5.59 -4.54
CA ILE A 28 -14.03 -6.89 -5.18
C ILE A 28 -13.01 -7.94 -4.73
N VAL A 29 -11.83 -7.52 -4.26
CA VAL A 29 -10.75 -8.43 -3.87
C VAL A 29 -10.79 -8.67 -2.37
N ASP A 30 -10.92 -9.93 -1.94
CA ASP A 30 -10.69 -10.29 -0.54
C ASP A 30 -9.19 -10.30 -0.24
N TRP A 31 -8.65 -9.14 0.13
CA TRP A 31 -7.24 -9.00 0.46
C TRP A 31 -6.80 -9.84 1.67
N ARG A 32 -7.72 -10.17 2.58
CA ARG A 32 -7.41 -10.97 3.77
C ARG A 32 -7.15 -12.43 3.40
N ALA A 33 -7.78 -12.93 2.34
CA ALA A 33 -7.55 -14.28 1.83
C ALA A 33 -6.08 -14.52 1.40
N PHE A 34 -5.33 -13.47 1.06
CA PHE A 34 -3.91 -13.59 0.71
C PHE A 34 -3.00 -13.70 1.94
N ARG A 35 -3.44 -13.32 3.14
CA ARG A 35 -2.59 -13.31 4.34
C ARG A 35 -1.93 -14.68 4.64
N PRO A 36 -2.61 -15.83 4.55
CA PRO A 36 -1.98 -17.13 4.75
C PRO A 36 -0.84 -17.40 3.75
N LEU A 37 -1.04 -17.02 2.48
CA LEU A 37 -0.04 -17.16 1.41
C LEU A 37 1.17 -16.25 1.67
N LEU A 38 0.92 -15.00 2.08
CA LEU A 38 1.96 -14.00 2.32
C LEU A 38 2.70 -14.18 3.65
N LYS A 39 2.14 -14.94 4.61
CA LYS A 39 2.80 -15.20 5.90
C LYS A 39 4.15 -15.91 5.77
N VAL A 40 4.36 -16.64 4.67
CA VAL A 40 5.62 -17.33 4.37
C VAL A 40 6.81 -16.36 4.29
N ILE A 41 6.57 -15.13 3.84
CA ILE A 41 7.59 -14.08 3.69
C ILE A 41 8.14 -13.59 5.04
N HIS A 42 7.31 -13.61 6.08
CA HIS A 42 7.67 -13.15 7.42
C HIS A 42 8.28 -14.24 8.33
N GLN A 43 8.56 -15.44 7.80
CA GLN A 43 9.08 -16.55 8.61
C GLN A 43 10.48 -16.32 9.17
N LYS A 44 11.17 -15.23 8.79
CA LYS A 44 12.47 -14.89 9.38
C LYS A 44 12.27 -14.40 10.82
N GLN A 45 12.58 -15.28 11.77
CA GLN A 45 12.47 -15.03 13.20
C GLN A 45 13.24 -13.76 13.58
N ARG A 46 12.56 -12.82 14.24
CA ARG A 46 13.18 -11.59 14.75
C ARG A 46 14.31 -11.98 15.72
N LYS A 47 15.52 -11.45 15.48
CA LYS A 47 16.67 -11.63 16.38
C LYS A 47 16.48 -10.94 17.73
N SER A 48 15.63 -9.91 17.80
CA SER A 48 15.24 -9.23 19.03
C SER A 48 13.86 -8.55 18.89
N ASN A 49 13.27 -8.16 20.02
CA ASN A 49 12.05 -7.34 20.05
C ASN A 49 12.31 -5.84 19.77
N ALA A 50 13.59 -5.46 19.63
CA ALA A 50 13.97 -4.08 19.34
C ALA A 50 13.76 -3.76 17.85
N GLY A 51 13.37 -2.51 17.57
CA GLY A 51 13.22 -1.99 16.22
C GLY A 51 11.79 -1.90 15.72
N ARG A 52 11.64 -1.17 14.60
CA ARG A 52 10.36 -0.86 13.96
C ARG A 52 9.56 -2.12 13.65
N LYS A 53 8.27 -2.14 14.00
CA LYS A 53 7.37 -3.23 13.64
C LYS A 53 7.33 -3.37 12.10
N PRO A 54 7.34 -4.61 11.56
CA PRO A 54 7.17 -4.81 10.13
C PRO A 54 5.86 -4.22 9.62
N HIS A 55 5.84 -3.79 8.36
CA HIS A 55 4.63 -3.35 7.69
C HIS A 55 3.65 -4.52 7.50
N ASP A 56 2.35 -4.21 7.43
CA ASP A 56 1.33 -5.22 7.15
C ASP A 56 1.55 -5.86 5.77
N VAL A 57 1.52 -7.20 5.71
CA VAL A 57 1.76 -7.94 4.47
C VAL A 57 0.74 -7.61 3.37
N THR A 58 -0.49 -7.30 3.75
CA THR A 58 -1.57 -6.95 2.82
C THR A 58 -1.27 -5.60 2.19
N LEU A 59 -0.77 -4.65 2.99
CA LEU A 59 -0.34 -3.35 2.50
C LEU A 59 0.81 -3.49 1.51
N MET A 60 1.85 -4.26 1.86
CA MET A 60 2.98 -4.51 0.96
C MET A 60 2.55 -5.16 -0.36
N PHE A 61 1.61 -6.11 -0.29
CA PHE A 61 1.06 -6.76 -1.48
C PHE A 61 0.23 -5.79 -2.34
N LYS A 62 -0.63 -4.96 -1.72
CA LYS A 62 -1.36 -3.91 -2.44
C LYS A 62 -0.42 -2.90 -3.11
N MET A 63 0.73 -2.58 -2.50
CA MET A 63 1.74 -1.73 -3.14
C MET A 63 2.32 -2.38 -4.41
N LEU A 64 2.57 -3.69 -4.41
CA LEU A 64 2.98 -4.40 -5.63
C LEU A 64 1.87 -4.40 -6.70
N VAL A 65 0.60 -4.47 -6.30
CA VAL A 65 -0.53 -4.34 -7.23
C VAL A 65 -0.57 -2.94 -7.85
N LEU A 66 -0.40 -1.87 -7.05
CA LEU A 66 -0.26 -0.50 -7.58
C LEU A 66 0.94 -0.39 -8.54
N GLN A 67 2.07 -0.97 -8.16
CA GLN A 67 3.26 -0.99 -8.98
C GLN A 67 2.99 -1.60 -10.37
N ALA A 68 2.31 -2.74 -10.42
CA ALA A 68 1.95 -3.42 -11.66
C ALA A 68 0.89 -2.65 -12.47
N LEU A 69 -0.17 -2.15 -11.82
CA LEU A 69 -1.28 -1.45 -12.49
C LEU A 69 -0.85 -0.14 -13.15
N TYR A 70 0.09 0.58 -12.54
CA TYR A 70 0.57 1.87 -13.02
C TYR A 70 1.98 1.81 -13.64
N ASN A 71 2.53 0.60 -13.81
CA ASN A 71 3.86 0.34 -14.38
C ASN A 71 4.98 1.19 -13.72
N LEU A 72 5.02 1.15 -12.38
CA LEU A 72 5.92 1.98 -11.57
C LEU A 72 7.21 1.22 -11.19
N SER A 73 8.31 1.95 -11.03
CA SER A 73 9.49 1.43 -10.32
C SER A 73 9.26 1.40 -8.81
N ASP A 74 10.18 0.82 -8.04
CA ASP A 74 10.09 0.82 -6.57
C ASP A 74 10.12 2.24 -6.01
N ASP A 75 11.05 3.07 -6.48
CA ASP A 75 11.16 4.48 -6.09
C ASP A 75 9.92 5.29 -6.49
N GLN A 76 9.39 5.05 -7.69
CA GLN A 76 8.16 5.71 -8.13
C GLN A 76 6.95 5.24 -7.31
N THR A 77 6.90 3.97 -6.90
CA THR A 77 5.81 3.48 -6.05
C THR A 77 5.84 4.17 -4.69
N GLU A 78 7.01 4.27 -4.05
CA GLU A 78 7.18 5.02 -2.80
C GLU A 78 6.74 6.49 -2.97
N PHE A 79 7.24 7.16 -4.02
CA PHE A 79 6.92 8.56 -4.28
C PHE A 79 5.40 8.77 -4.50
N GLN A 80 4.79 7.98 -5.37
CA GLN A 80 3.37 8.12 -5.71
C GLN A 80 2.45 7.80 -4.54
N VAL A 81 2.82 6.84 -3.68
CA VAL A 81 2.06 6.55 -2.45
C VAL A 81 2.16 7.69 -1.44
N ARG A 82 3.29 8.40 -1.35
CA ARG A 82 3.42 9.59 -0.50
C ARG A 82 2.63 10.79 -1.04
N ASP A 83 2.59 10.95 -2.34
CA ASP A 83 1.98 12.12 -3.00
C ASP A 83 0.46 11.99 -3.20
N ARG A 84 -0.03 10.79 -3.52
CA ARG A 84 -1.41 10.60 -3.98
C ARG A 84 -2.32 10.07 -2.88
N LEU A 85 -3.25 10.91 -2.45
CA LEU A 85 -4.32 10.54 -1.51
C LEU A 85 -5.16 9.33 -1.98
N SER A 86 -5.37 9.18 -3.29
CA SER A 86 -6.09 8.01 -3.84
C SER A 86 -5.35 6.69 -3.59
N PHE A 87 -4.01 6.71 -3.63
CA PHE A 87 -3.18 5.54 -3.34
C PHE A 87 -3.17 5.26 -1.83
N GLN A 88 -3.04 6.30 -1.00
CA GLN A 88 -3.12 6.17 0.46
C GLN A 88 -4.45 5.56 0.90
N ARG A 89 -5.58 6.06 0.35
CA ARG A 89 -6.91 5.48 0.55
C ARG A 89 -6.94 3.99 0.21
N PHE A 90 -6.46 3.61 -0.97
CA PHE A 90 -6.44 2.21 -1.40
C PHE A 90 -5.60 1.30 -0.49
N LEU A 91 -4.50 1.83 0.05
CA LEU A 91 -3.63 1.13 0.97
C LEU A 91 -4.14 1.14 2.42
N GLY A 92 -5.18 1.93 2.72
CA GLY A 92 -5.68 2.14 4.08
C GLY A 92 -4.70 2.92 4.96
N LEU A 93 -3.95 3.84 4.36
CA LEU A 93 -2.99 4.72 5.05
C LEU A 93 -3.62 6.09 5.30
N SER A 94 -3.40 6.63 6.49
CA SER A 94 -3.57 8.05 6.79
C SER A 94 -2.32 8.86 6.40
N PRO A 95 -2.41 10.18 6.21
CA PRO A 95 -1.25 11.03 5.85
C PRO A 95 -0.08 10.95 6.85
N GLU A 96 -0.37 10.71 8.13
CA GLU A 96 0.62 10.54 9.19
C GLU A 96 1.25 9.14 9.23
N ASP A 97 0.67 8.16 8.54
CA ASP A 97 1.20 6.81 8.51
C ASP A 97 2.50 6.75 7.71
N THR A 98 3.38 5.83 8.11
CA THR A 98 4.61 5.65 7.37
C THR A 98 4.43 4.75 6.16
N VAL A 99 4.77 5.30 5.01
CA VAL A 99 4.89 4.59 3.74
C VAL A 99 6.16 3.72 3.71
N PRO A 100 6.08 2.43 3.36
CA PRO A 100 7.24 1.60 3.10
C PRO A 100 8.14 2.20 2.02
N ASP A 101 9.45 2.16 2.24
CA ASP A 101 10.41 2.63 1.24
C ASP A 101 10.61 1.63 0.09
N ALA A 102 11.20 2.11 -1.00
CA ALA A 102 11.47 1.35 -2.22
C ALA A 102 12.27 0.07 -1.94
N LYS A 103 13.24 0.13 -1.02
CA LYS A 103 14.07 -1.02 -0.64
C LYS A 103 13.26 -2.09 0.09
N THR A 104 12.32 -1.67 0.94
CA THR A 104 11.41 -2.55 1.66
C THR A 104 10.46 -3.24 0.68
N LEU A 105 9.94 -2.51 -0.31
CA LEU A 105 9.10 -3.06 -1.37
C LEU A 105 9.86 -4.06 -2.25
N TRP A 106 11.07 -3.71 -2.67
CA TRP A 106 11.96 -4.58 -3.43
C TRP A 106 12.25 -5.89 -2.69
N LEU A 107 12.61 -5.80 -1.40
CA LEU A 107 12.91 -6.98 -0.58
C LEU A 107 11.69 -7.90 -0.45
N PHE A 108 10.51 -7.31 -0.26
CA PHE A 108 9.26 -8.06 -0.18
C PHE A 108 8.96 -8.80 -1.50
N ARG A 109 9.17 -8.14 -2.66
CA ARG A 109 9.02 -8.78 -3.98
C ARG A 109 10.03 -9.91 -4.20
N GLU A 110 11.30 -9.69 -3.83
CA GLU A 110 12.34 -10.72 -3.92
C GLU A 110 12.02 -11.95 -3.08
N GLN A 111 11.44 -11.75 -1.90
CA GLN A 111 11.03 -12.86 -1.05
C GLN A 111 9.85 -13.63 -1.63
N LEU A 112 8.88 -12.92 -2.23
CA LEU A 112 7.77 -13.56 -2.96
C LEU A 112 8.25 -14.41 -4.13
N ALA A 113 9.19 -13.92 -4.93
CA ALA A 113 9.67 -14.64 -6.12
C ALA A 113 10.45 -15.93 -5.82
N ARG A 114 10.94 -16.08 -4.58
CA ARG A 114 11.72 -17.27 -4.15
C ARG A 114 10.86 -18.40 -3.59
N HIS A 115 9.56 -18.16 -3.42
CA HIS A 115 8.58 -19.10 -2.87
C HIS A 115 7.55 -19.49 -3.93
#